data_AF-A0A8P4GBQ1-F1
#
_entry.id   AF-A0A8P4GBQ1-F1
#
_cell.length_a   1.000
_cell.length_b   1.000
_cell.length_c   1.000
_cell.angle_alpha   90.00
_cell.angle_beta   90.00
_cell.angle_gamma   90.00
#
_symmetry.space_group_name_H-M   'P 1'
#
loop_
_entity.id
_entity.type
_entity.pdbx_description
1 polymer ?
#
loop_
_entity_poly.entity_id
_entity_poly.type
_entity_poly.pdbx_seq_one_letter_code
_entity_poly.pdbx_strand_id
1 'polypeptide(L)'
;MSLSPEELLLRWVNHHLRNAGTQTISNFSEDIKDSRAYFYLLDQISPKAKDDYTLSVKIDMSGLNEHNLNRRAELMLKQAARMDCRQFVSPHDVTSGNSKLNMAFVANLFNMHSGLEKGQSNGIETTQIEGETLKEKTFRNWMNSLGVSPHVNHMYRDLCDGLVILQLYEKLNVPVNWKKVNNPPYSFLGANMKKLENCNYAVELGRDIALFSLVGIGGENLNNGSAMHTLALVWQLMRRYTVQVLSDLGDGDKVVDQIILNWVNTTLSKKRKDSQISSFKDKLISTSLPVIDLIDAIAPGAVKWDMVKRVDKRGRLNDADKLNNAKYAVSLARKIGARVYALPDDLVEVNPKMVLTLFACLMGYSLKKTTR
;
A
#
# COMPACT_ATOMS: atom_id res chain seq x y z
N MET A 1 14.06 13.49 10.04
CA MET A 1 13.98 12.02 10.15
C MET A 1 12.54 11.68 10.47
N SER A 2 11.82 11.02 9.54
CA SER A 2 10.46 10.60 9.88
C SER A 2 10.52 9.35 10.73
N LEU A 3 9.72 9.37 11.78
CA LEU A 3 9.50 8.24 12.65
C LEU A 3 8.84 7.10 11.89
N SER A 4 9.29 5.89 12.17
CA SER A 4 8.60 4.63 11.86
C SER A 4 7.22 4.59 12.54
N PRO A 5 6.30 3.72 12.07
CA PRO A 5 5.01 3.51 12.74
C PRO A 5 5.17 3.17 14.23
N GLU A 6 6.19 2.38 14.57
CA GLU A 6 6.52 2.03 15.95
C GLU A 6 6.90 3.27 16.77
N GLU A 7 7.81 4.11 16.25
CA GLU A 7 8.22 5.35 16.91
C GLU A 7 7.08 6.36 17.06
N LEU A 8 6.15 6.43 16.10
CA LEU A 8 4.96 7.29 16.20
C LEU A 8 4.04 6.80 17.33
N LEU A 9 3.77 5.50 17.39
CA LEU A 9 2.96 4.92 18.45
C LEU A 9 3.66 5.08 19.81
N LEU A 10 4.97 4.91 19.89
CA LEU A 10 5.72 5.17 21.13
C LEU A 10 5.61 6.62 21.58
N ARG A 11 5.71 7.59 20.65
CA ARG A 11 5.49 9.01 20.99
C ARG A 11 4.07 9.26 21.48
N TRP A 12 3.06 8.68 20.83
CA TRP A 12 1.67 8.81 21.22
C TRP A 12 1.38 8.21 22.59
N VAL A 13 1.83 6.97 22.84
CA VAL A 13 1.70 6.33 24.15
C VAL A 13 2.40 7.17 25.22
N ASN A 14 3.64 7.60 24.97
CA ASN A 14 4.39 8.39 25.94
C ASN A 14 3.82 9.78 26.20
N HIS A 15 3.11 10.38 25.24
CA HIS A 15 2.36 11.61 25.49
C HIS A 15 1.29 11.39 26.56
N HIS A 16 0.48 10.33 26.41
CA HIS A 16 -0.55 9.98 27.38
C HIS A 16 0.01 9.52 28.73
N LEU A 17 1.09 8.73 28.74
CA LEU A 17 1.74 8.31 29.99
C LEU A 17 2.31 9.49 30.77
N ARG A 18 2.88 10.50 30.10
CA ARG A 18 3.31 11.74 30.76
C ARG A 18 2.13 12.51 31.35
N ASN A 19 1.01 12.60 30.63
CA ASN A 19 -0.21 13.24 31.15
C ASN A 19 -0.78 12.51 32.36
N ALA A 20 -0.63 11.17 32.41
CA ALA A 20 -0.98 10.35 33.57
C ALA A 20 0.04 10.43 34.73
N GLY A 21 1.15 11.14 34.58
CA GLY A 21 2.20 11.25 35.60
C GLY A 21 2.97 9.96 35.85
N THR A 22 3.05 9.05 34.88
CA THR A 22 3.74 7.76 34.99
C THR A 22 4.97 7.66 34.08
N GLN A 23 5.73 6.57 34.21
CA GLN A 23 6.95 6.33 33.44
C GLN A 23 6.64 6.08 31.95
N THR A 24 7.52 6.59 31.08
CA THR A 24 7.45 6.38 29.63
C THR A 24 8.07 5.04 29.24
N ILE A 25 7.63 4.50 28.10
CA ILE A 25 8.17 3.28 27.49
C ILE A 25 9.08 3.60 26.31
N SER A 26 9.99 2.70 25.99
CA SER A 26 10.95 2.77 24.89
C SER A 26 10.72 1.72 23.81
N ASN A 27 9.92 0.67 24.10
CA ASN A 27 9.63 -0.44 23.21
C ASN A 27 8.26 -1.08 23.55
N PHE A 28 7.69 -1.85 22.63
CA PHE A 28 6.46 -2.64 22.84
C PHE A 28 6.73 -4.09 23.27
N SER A 29 7.85 -4.34 23.95
CA SER A 29 8.25 -5.68 24.42
C SER A 29 8.42 -5.71 25.93
N GLU A 30 9.62 -5.48 26.47
CA GLU A 30 9.91 -5.52 27.90
C GLU A 30 9.10 -4.48 28.70
N ASP A 31 9.00 -3.25 28.20
CA ASP A 31 8.47 -2.10 28.97
C ASP A 31 6.95 -2.17 29.20
N ILE A 32 6.27 -3.14 28.58
CA ILE A 32 4.81 -3.33 28.64
C ILE A 32 4.39 -4.65 29.30
N LYS A 33 5.33 -5.57 29.59
CA LYS A 33 5.02 -6.93 30.05
C LYS A 33 4.19 -6.97 31.32
N ASP A 34 4.37 -5.96 32.16
CA ASP A 34 3.69 -5.85 33.44
C ASP A 34 2.31 -5.18 33.35
N SER A 35 1.86 -4.84 32.12
CA SER A 35 0.59 -4.19 31.79
C SER A 35 0.33 -2.83 32.45
N ARG A 36 1.28 -2.25 33.20
CA ARG A 36 1.06 -1.00 33.92
C ARG A 36 0.89 0.18 32.98
N ALA A 37 1.76 0.29 31.98
CA ALA A 37 1.65 1.30 30.93
C ALA A 37 0.29 1.24 30.24
N TYR A 38 -0.24 0.04 29.97
CA TYR A 38 -1.55 -0.13 29.36
C TYR A 38 -2.70 0.35 30.23
N PHE A 39 -2.69 0.09 31.54
CA PHE A 39 -3.73 0.60 32.44
C PHE A 39 -3.81 2.13 32.41
N TYR A 40 -2.67 2.82 32.53
CA TYR A 40 -2.64 4.28 32.48
C TYR A 40 -3.00 4.82 31.10
N LEU A 41 -2.56 4.16 30.02
CA LEU A 41 -2.94 4.55 28.67
C LEU A 41 -4.46 4.45 28.46
N LEU A 42 -5.06 3.31 28.83
CA LEU A 42 -6.50 3.09 28.72
C LEU A 42 -7.29 4.13 29.51
N ASP A 43 -6.86 4.47 30.74
CA ASP A 43 -7.51 5.49 31.56
C ASP A 43 -7.49 6.87 30.88
N GLN A 44 -6.35 7.26 30.28
CA GLN A 44 -6.22 8.54 29.58
C GLN A 44 -7.09 8.65 28.33
N ILE A 45 -7.16 7.58 27.55
CA ILE A 45 -7.88 7.58 26.25
C ILE A 45 -9.34 7.17 26.37
N SER A 46 -9.77 6.74 27.57
CA SER A 46 -11.16 6.35 27.81
C SER A 46 -12.14 7.49 27.53
N PRO A 47 -13.29 7.22 26.89
CA PRO A 47 -14.33 8.23 26.67
C PRO A 47 -14.80 8.83 27.99
N LYS A 48 -14.51 10.12 28.20
CA LYS A 48 -15.04 10.91 29.30
C LYS A 48 -16.38 11.50 28.88
N ALA A 49 -17.38 11.51 29.76
CA ALA A 49 -18.66 12.13 29.47
C ALA A 49 -18.42 13.62 29.15
N LYS A 50 -18.75 14.03 27.93
CA LYS A 50 -18.74 15.45 27.53
C LYS A 50 -20.15 16.04 27.61
N ASP A 51 -21.19 15.22 27.42
CA ASP A 51 -22.62 15.56 27.56
C ASP A 51 -23.44 14.36 28.07
N ASP A 52 -24.69 14.60 28.50
CA ASP A 52 -25.66 13.63 29.07
C ASP A 52 -25.96 12.40 28.16
N TYR A 53 -25.61 12.48 26.88
CA TYR A 53 -25.83 11.43 25.87
C TYR A 53 -24.57 10.61 25.53
N THR A 54 -23.41 10.93 26.13
CA THR A 54 -22.14 10.23 25.86
C THR A 54 -21.86 9.16 26.92
N LEU A 55 -21.77 7.90 26.48
CA LEU A 55 -21.45 6.76 27.36
C LEU A 55 -20.02 6.90 27.87
N SER A 56 -19.85 7.23 29.15
CA SER A 56 -18.52 7.27 29.78
C SER A 56 -18.05 5.87 30.14
N VAL A 57 -16.78 5.59 29.85
CA VAL A 57 -16.16 4.32 30.23
C VAL A 57 -15.09 4.61 31.28
N LYS A 58 -15.43 4.41 32.56
CA LYS A 58 -14.43 4.51 33.64
C LYS A 58 -13.60 3.24 33.71
N ILE A 59 -12.29 3.36 33.50
CA ILE A 59 -11.33 2.24 33.62
C ILE A 59 -11.16 1.87 35.09
N ASP A 60 -11.30 0.58 35.37
CA ASP A 60 -11.01 0.04 36.71
C ASP A 60 -9.51 -0.20 36.86
N MET A 61 -8.87 0.64 37.69
CA MET A 61 -7.43 0.62 37.96
C MET A 61 -7.03 -0.36 39.07
N SER A 62 -8.00 -1.03 39.72
CA SER A 62 -7.72 -1.99 40.81
C SER A 62 -6.81 -3.14 40.37
N GLY A 63 -6.82 -3.46 39.07
CA GLY A 63 -5.94 -4.46 38.47
C GLY A 63 -4.44 -4.18 38.65
N LEU A 64 -4.03 -2.93 38.89
CA LEU A 64 -2.63 -2.59 39.17
C LEU A 64 -2.07 -3.26 40.43
N ASN A 65 -2.96 -3.60 41.38
CA ASN A 65 -2.60 -4.29 42.63
C ASN A 65 -2.42 -5.81 42.46
N GLU A 66 -2.80 -6.38 41.30
CA GLU A 66 -2.66 -7.80 41.04
C GLU A 66 -1.17 -8.18 40.89
N HIS A 67 -0.71 -9.16 41.67
CA HIS A 67 0.71 -9.59 41.66
C HIS A 67 1.04 -10.49 40.46
N ASN A 68 0.10 -11.32 40.01
CA ASN A 68 0.33 -12.19 38.88
C ASN A 68 0.22 -11.40 37.55
N LEU A 69 1.33 -11.31 36.80
CA LEU A 69 1.39 -10.52 35.57
C LEU A 69 0.36 -10.96 34.51
N ASN A 70 0.13 -12.27 34.38
CA ASN A 70 -0.81 -12.79 33.39
C ASN A 70 -2.26 -12.45 33.78
N ARG A 71 -2.59 -12.58 35.06
CA ARG A 71 -3.90 -12.16 35.58
C ARG A 71 -4.10 -10.65 35.46
N ARG A 72 -3.06 -9.86 35.73
CA ARG A 72 -3.07 -8.40 35.54
C ARG A 72 -3.30 -8.03 34.08
N ALA A 73 -2.64 -8.70 33.14
CA ALA A 73 -2.84 -8.50 31.71
C ALA A 73 -4.28 -8.84 31.28
N GLU A 74 -4.87 -9.91 31.81
CA GLU A 74 -6.29 -10.23 31.56
C GLU A 74 -7.23 -9.15 32.12
N LEU A 75 -6.96 -8.61 33.31
CA LEU A 75 -7.74 -7.49 33.86
C LEU A 75 -7.64 -6.24 32.98
N MET A 76 -6.44 -5.93 32.47
CA MET A 76 -6.21 -4.84 31.52
C MET A 76 -7.01 -5.05 30.23
N LEU A 77 -6.97 -6.25 29.63
CA LEU A 77 -7.70 -6.56 28.41
C LEU A 77 -9.22 -6.55 28.60
N LYS A 78 -9.71 -6.86 29.80
CA LYS A 78 -11.13 -6.67 30.16
C LYS A 78 -11.51 -5.19 30.16
N GLN A 79 -10.63 -4.29 30.60
CA GLN A 79 -10.88 -2.85 30.47
C GLN A 79 -10.86 -2.39 29.02
N ALA A 80 -9.91 -2.88 28.21
CA ALA A 80 -9.88 -2.59 26.78
C ALA A 80 -11.15 -3.10 26.04
N ALA A 81 -11.71 -4.23 26.46
CA ALA A 81 -12.96 -4.76 25.90
C ALA A 81 -14.16 -3.84 26.14
N ARG A 82 -14.20 -3.12 27.27
CA ARG A 82 -15.25 -2.12 27.56
C ARG A 82 -15.21 -0.92 26.62
N MET A 83 -14.07 -0.72 25.94
CA MET A 83 -13.87 0.30 24.91
C MET A 83 -13.91 -0.28 23.48
N ASP A 84 -14.34 -1.54 23.34
CA ASP A 84 -14.35 -2.32 22.08
C ASP A 84 -12.97 -2.46 21.42
N CYS A 85 -11.91 -2.49 22.24
CA CYS A 85 -10.53 -2.48 21.78
C CYS A 85 -9.74 -3.76 22.06
N ARG A 86 -10.36 -4.81 22.62
CA ARG A 86 -9.70 -6.10 22.90
C ARG A 86 -9.49 -6.90 21.61
N GLN A 87 -8.46 -6.56 20.86
CA GLN A 87 -8.07 -7.23 19.62
C GLN A 87 -6.56 -7.53 19.62
N PHE A 88 -6.13 -8.47 18.77
CA PHE A 88 -4.73 -8.82 18.47
C PHE A 88 -3.91 -9.52 19.57
N VAL A 89 -4.12 -9.22 20.85
CA VAL A 89 -3.30 -9.76 21.96
C VAL A 89 -4.10 -10.60 22.95
N SER A 90 -3.48 -11.66 23.45
CA SER A 90 -3.90 -12.38 24.66
C SER A 90 -3.07 -11.94 25.88
N PRO A 91 -3.48 -12.28 27.13
CA PRO A 91 -2.69 -11.97 28.32
C PRO A 91 -1.27 -12.55 28.25
N HIS A 92 -1.13 -13.74 27.67
CA HIS A 92 0.16 -14.39 27.49
C HIS A 92 1.06 -13.56 26.57
N ASP A 93 0.55 -13.06 25.44
CA ASP A 93 1.31 -12.28 24.46
C ASP A 93 1.84 -10.95 25.04
N VAL A 94 1.07 -10.34 25.94
CA VAL A 94 1.49 -9.17 26.71
C VAL A 94 2.64 -9.57 27.63
N THR A 95 2.45 -10.58 28.48
CA THR A 95 3.48 -10.98 29.47
C THR A 95 4.75 -11.57 28.85
N SER A 96 4.65 -12.18 27.67
CA SER A 96 5.81 -12.68 26.93
C SER A 96 6.54 -11.57 26.17
N GLY A 97 5.99 -10.35 26.10
CA GLY A 97 6.60 -9.21 25.41
C GLY A 97 6.62 -9.34 23.89
N ASN A 98 5.58 -9.93 23.29
CA ASN A 98 5.51 -10.08 21.83
C ASN A 98 5.33 -8.72 21.15
N SER A 99 6.42 -8.13 20.66
CA SER A 99 6.42 -6.74 20.15
C SER A 99 5.43 -6.49 19.03
N LYS A 100 5.26 -7.45 18.11
CA LYS A 100 4.36 -7.29 16.96
C LYS A 100 2.89 -7.27 17.37
N LEU A 101 2.47 -8.19 18.24
CA LEU A 101 1.08 -8.25 18.68
C LEU A 101 0.75 -7.05 19.57
N ASN A 102 1.66 -6.68 20.46
CA ASN A 102 1.48 -5.50 21.33
C ASN A 102 1.45 -4.19 20.53
N MET A 103 2.29 -4.05 19.50
CA MET A 103 2.21 -2.90 18.58
C MET A 103 0.88 -2.87 17.82
N ALA A 104 0.38 -4.03 17.35
CA ALA A 104 -0.93 -4.10 16.70
C ALA A 104 -2.08 -3.71 17.64
N PHE A 105 -2.03 -4.15 18.91
CA PHE A 105 -2.97 -3.73 19.94
C PHE A 105 -2.92 -2.22 20.21
N VAL A 106 -1.72 -1.63 20.33
CA VAL A 106 -1.55 -0.18 20.50
C VAL A 106 -2.06 0.60 19.29
N ALA A 107 -1.80 0.11 18.06
CA ALA A 107 -2.30 0.71 16.85
C ALA A 107 -3.84 0.70 16.79
N ASN A 108 -4.47 -0.38 17.26
CA ASN A 108 -5.92 -0.47 17.39
C ASN A 108 -6.46 0.60 18.36
N LEU A 109 -5.83 0.75 19.53
CA LEU A 109 -6.20 1.78 20.51
C LEU A 109 -6.08 3.18 19.92
N PHE A 110 -5.00 3.49 19.20
CA PHE A 110 -4.80 4.78 18.55
C PHE A 110 -5.90 5.10 17.52
N ASN A 111 -6.25 4.12 16.68
CA ASN A 111 -7.25 4.29 15.63
C ASN A 111 -8.67 4.49 16.19
N MET A 112 -9.00 3.82 17.29
CA MET A 112 -10.33 3.87 17.89
C MET A 112 -10.48 5.04 18.86
N HIS A 113 -9.45 5.33 19.67
CA HIS A 113 -9.48 6.32 20.74
C HIS A 113 -8.14 7.06 20.83
N SER A 114 -7.90 8.01 19.90
CA SER A 114 -6.63 8.75 19.86
C SER A 114 -6.41 9.67 21.08
N GLY A 115 -7.50 10.15 21.71
CA GLY A 115 -7.45 10.99 22.92
C GLY A 115 -6.81 12.38 22.72
N LEU A 116 -6.54 12.80 21.48
CA LEU A 116 -5.95 14.09 21.17
C LEU A 116 -7.05 15.13 20.96
N GLU A 117 -7.11 16.16 21.81
CA GLU A 117 -8.04 17.28 21.60
C GLU A 117 -7.62 18.09 20.36
N LYS A 118 -8.57 18.34 19.45
CA LYS A 118 -8.38 19.19 18.27
C LYS A 118 -8.18 20.64 18.73
N GLY A 119 -6.97 21.03 19.13
CA GLY A 119 -6.70 22.43 19.49
C GLY A 119 -5.41 22.73 20.25
N GLN A 120 -4.71 21.74 20.81
CA GLN A 120 -3.42 21.98 21.50
C GLN A 120 -2.31 21.14 20.89
N SER A 121 -2.10 21.31 19.60
CA SER A 121 -0.91 20.83 18.88
C SER A 121 0.27 21.80 19.09
N ASN A 122 0.75 21.91 20.33
CA ASN A 122 2.08 22.45 20.60
C ASN A 122 3.11 21.33 20.45
N GLY A 123 3.59 21.13 19.22
CA GLY A 123 4.78 20.32 18.93
C GLY A 123 4.56 18.86 18.55
N ILE A 124 3.33 18.36 18.58
CA ILE A 124 2.96 17.20 17.76
C ILE A 124 2.47 17.80 16.45
N GLU A 125 3.36 17.86 15.45
CA GLU A 125 2.91 17.90 14.06
C GLU A 125 2.04 16.66 13.89
N THR A 126 0.74 16.86 14.11
CA THR A 126 -0.32 16.04 13.56
C THR A 126 -0.10 16.12 12.06
N THR A 127 0.82 15.30 11.56
CA THR A 127 0.74 14.77 10.22
C THR A 127 -0.60 14.08 10.22
N GLN A 128 -1.63 14.86 9.90
CA GLN A 128 -2.89 14.35 9.41
C GLN A 128 -2.45 13.25 8.44
N ILE A 129 -2.74 12.00 8.81
CA ILE A 129 -2.63 10.90 7.88
C ILE A 129 -3.74 11.22 6.89
N GLU A 130 -3.47 12.12 5.94
CA GLU A 130 -4.20 12.15 4.69
C GLU A 130 -4.08 10.73 4.16
N GLY A 131 -5.22 10.02 4.16
CA GLY A 131 -5.26 8.67 3.63
C GLY A 131 -4.68 8.69 2.22
N GLU A 132 -3.84 7.71 1.92
CA GLU A 132 -3.24 7.55 0.59
C GLU A 132 -4.32 7.67 -0.48
N THR A 133 -4.16 8.61 -1.40
CA THR A 133 -5.14 8.77 -2.47
C THR A 133 -5.13 7.55 -3.39
N LEU A 134 -6.24 7.27 -4.09
CA LEU A 134 -6.28 6.16 -5.06
C LEU A 134 -5.14 6.24 -6.09
N LYS A 135 -4.77 7.46 -6.50
CA LYS A 135 -3.66 7.71 -7.44
C LYS A 135 -2.31 7.31 -6.84
N GLU A 136 -2.03 7.72 -5.60
CA GLU A 136 -0.81 7.35 -4.89
C GLU A 136 -0.70 5.83 -4.72
N LYS A 137 -1.79 5.19 -4.33
CA LYS A 137 -1.88 3.73 -4.21
C LYS A 137 -1.58 3.02 -5.52
N THR A 138 -2.11 3.52 -6.63
CA THR A 138 -1.84 3.00 -7.97
C THR A 138 -0.37 3.16 -8.35
N PHE A 139 0.23 4.32 -8.12
CA PHE A 139 1.66 4.55 -8.38
C PHE A 139 2.57 3.67 -7.54
N ARG A 140 2.30 3.56 -6.24
CA ARG A 140 3.04 2.68 -5.33
C ARG A 140 2.98 1.22 -5.77
N ASN A 141 1.78 0.72 -6.06
CA ASN A 141 1.60 -0.65 -6.54
C ASN A 141 2.28 -0.88 -7.89
N TRP A 142 2.25 0.11 -8.79
CA TRP A 142 2.95 0.06 -10.06
C TRP A 142 4.47 -0.08 -9.86
N MET A 143 5.09 0.82 -9.10
CA MET A 143 6.54 0.75 -8.82
C MET A 143 6.93 -0.60 -8.21
N ASN A 144 6.19 -1.06 -7.20
CA ASN A 144 6.44 -2.35 -6.55
C ASN A 144 6.24 -3.55 -7.51
N SER A 145 5.29 -3.48 -8.45
CA SER A 145 5.09 -4.52 -9.46
C SER A 145 6.25 -4.65 -10.46
N LEU A 146 7.08 -3.61 -10.60
CA LEU A 146 8.29 -3.62 -11.42
C LEU A 146 9.51 -4.20 -10.68
N GLY A 147 9.36 -4.54 -9.40
CA GLY A 147 10.42 -5.15 -8.59
C GLY A 147 11.52 -4.17 -8.19
N VAL A 148 11.17 -2.93 -7.84
CA VAL A 148 12.09 -1.97 -7.24
C VAL A 148 12.52 -2.41 -5.83
N SER A 149 13.72 -2.01 -5.40
CA SER A 149 14.27 -2.28 -4.08
C SER A 149 14.89 -1.02 -3.48
N PRO A 150 14.53 -0.58 -2.27
CA PRO A 150 13.59 -1.22 -1.34
C PRO A 150 12.13 -1.14 -1.80
N HIS A 151 11.26 -1.93 -1.15
CA HIS A 151 9.81 -1.87 -1.38
C HIS A 151 9.27 -0.49 -0.99
N VAL A 152 8.46 0.11 -1.86
CA VAL A 152 7.88 1.43 -1.63
C VAL A 152 6.62 1.30 -0.76
N ASN A 153 6.68 1.85 0.44
CA ASN A 153 5.56 1.95 1.38
C ASN A 153 4.95 3.35 1.36
N HIS A 154 5.78 4.40 1.33
CA HIS A 154 5.36 5.80 1.31
C HIS A 154 6.11 6.56 0.21
N MET A 155 5.42 6.85 -0.89
CA MET A 155 6.01 7.43 -2.09
C MET A 155 6.81 8.72 -1.82
N TYR A 156 6.28 9.64 -1.00
CA TYR A 156 6.92 10.93 -0.72
C TYR A 156 8.09 10.86 0.27
N ARG A 157 8.45 9.67 0.74
CA ARG A 157 9.59 9.45 1.63
C ARG A 157 10.59 8.50 1.01
N ASP A 158 10.09 7.39 0.49
CA ASP A 158 10.92 6.31 -0.04
C ASP A 158 11.57 6.66 -1.38
N LEU A 159 11.11 7.74 -2.06
CA LEU A 159 11.73 8.25 -3.28
C LEU A 159 12.72 9.41 -3.03
N CYS A 160 12.86 9.91 -1.81
CA CYS A 160 13.64 11.11 -1.50
C CYS A 160 15.15 10.97 -1.67
N ASP A 161 15.67 9.74 -1.79
CA ASP A 161 17.08 9.50 -2.11
C ASP A 161 17.34 9.24 -3.60
N GLY A 162 16.30 9.31 -4.44
CA GLY A 162 16.35 9.13 -5.88
C GLY A 162 16.57 7.70 -6.36
N LEU A 163 16.90 6.73 -5.49
CA LEU A 163 17.33 5.39 -5.92
C LEU A 163 16.21 4.61 -6.60
N VAL A 164 15.00 4.65 -6.05
CA VAL A 164 13.83 4.01 -6.66
C VAL A 164 13.53 4.61 -8.03
N ILE A 165 13.64 5.93 -8.17
CA ILE A 165 13.40 6.64 -9.43
C ILE A 165 14.43 6.21 -10.48
N LEU A 166 15.71 6.11 -10.10
CA LEU A 166 16.80 5.64 -10.96
C LEU A 166 16.59 4.18 -11.40
N GLN A 167 16.16 3.29 -10.51
CA GLN A 167 15.81 1.92 -10.89
C GLN A 167 14.65 1.88 -11.89
N LEU A 168 13.63 2.74 -11.72
CA LEU A 168 12.52 2.84 -12.67
C LEU A 168 13.02 3.28 -14.05
N TYR A 169 13.99 4.19 -14.15
CA TYR A 169 14.58 4.56 -15.44
C TYR A 169 15.17 3.35 -16.17
N GLU A 170 15.90 2.46 -15.48
CA GLU A 170 16.40 1.23 -16.11
C GLU A 170 15.26 0.33 -16.61
N LYS A 171 14.16 0.21 -15.85
CA LYS A 171 12.98 -0.57 -16.29
C LYS A 171 12.32 0.03 -17.53
N LEU A 172 12.58 1.32 -17.82
CA LEU A 172 12.06 2.07 -18.95
C LEU A 172 13.08 2.17 -20.11
N ASN A 173 14.13 1.36 -20.09
CA ASN A 173 15.24 1.41 -21.03
C ASN A 173 15.89 2.81 -21.12
N VAL A 174 15.86 3.59 -20.03
CA VAL A 174 16.64 4.82 -19.89
C VAL A 174 17.94 4.47 -19.18
N PRO A 175 19.10 4.61 -19.85
CA PRO A 175 20.38 4.17 -19.30
C PRO A 175 20.78 5.02 -18.08
N VAL A 176 21.07 4.35 -16.97
CA VAL A 176 21.54 4.97 -15.73
C VAL A 176 23.02 4.67 -15.53
N ASN A 177 23.82 5.71 -15.30
CA ASN A 177 25.22 5.55 -14.93
C ASN A 177 25.35 5.40 -13.41
N TRP A 178 25.29 4.16 -12.93
CA TRP A 178 25.40 3.83 -11.51
C TRP A 178 26.71 4.27 -10.84
N LYS A 179 27.76 4.58 -11.61
CA LYS A 179 29.01 5.15 -11.05
C LYS A 179 28.81 6.57 -10.51
N LYS A 180 27.79 7.29 -10.99
CA LYS A 180 27.40 8.62 -10.49
C LYS A 180 26.43 8.56 -9.30
N VAL A 181 25.90 7.38 -8.98
CA VAL A 181 24.84 7.21 -7.99
C VAL A 181 25.43 6.91 -6.63
N ASN A 182 25.02 7.67 -5.62
CA ASN A 182 25.41 7.46 -4.24
C ASN A 182 24.49 6.42 -3.60
N ASN A 183 25.06 5.37 -3.00
CA ASN A 183 24.30 4.30 -2.36
C ASN A 183 24.37 4.40 -0.82
N PRO A 184 23.34 3.94 -0.09
CA PRO A 184 23.41 3.78 1.36
C PRO A 184 24.44 2.69 1.76
N PRO A 185 24.94 2.72 3.02
CA PRO A 185 24.62 3.67 4.07
C PRO A 185 25.25 5.05 3.84
N TYR A 186 24.47 6.11 4.02
CA TYR A 186 24.97 7.48 3.94
C TYR A 186 25.58 7.90 5.28
N SER A 187 26.71 8.62 5.25
CA SER A 187 27.30 9.23 6.44
C SER A 187 26.34 10.25 7.06
N PHE A 188 26.32 10.35 8.39
CA PHE A 188 25.46 11.30 9.10
C PHE A 188 25.67 12.74 8.61
N LEU A 189 26.92 13.17 8.52
CA LEU A 189 27.29 14.39 7.80
C LEU A 189 27.23 14.13 6.29
N GLY A 190 26.46 14.93 5.55
CA GLY A 190 26.43 14.91 4.09
C GLY A 190 25.41 13.94 3.45
N ALA A 191 24.66 13.16 4.24
CA ALA A 191 23.60 12.30 3.70
C ALA A 191 22.62 13.07 2.79
N ASN A 192 22.22 14.28 3.20
CA ASN A 192 21.28 15.07 2.41
C ASN A 192 21.86 15.48 1.05
N MET A 193 23.14 15.87 1.02
CA MET A 193 23.82 16.24 -0.22
C MET A 193 23.91 15.05 -1.18
N LYS A 194 24.23 13.85 -0.66
CA LYS A 194 24.31 12.62 -1.44
C LYS A 194 22.97 12.22 -2.06
N LYS A 195 21.88 12.35 -1.29
CA LYS A 195 20.51 12.13 -1.78
C LYS A 195 20.11 13.19 -2.82
N LEU A 196 20.45 14.45 -2.57
CA LEU A 196 20.18 15.54 -3.50
C LEU A 196 20.91 15.36 -4.84
N GLU A 197 22.18 14.92 -4.82
CA GLU A 197 22.95 14.54 -6.01
C GLU A 197 22.21 13.47 -6.83
N ASN A 198 21.71 12.42 -6.19
CA ASN A 198 20.91 11.39 -6.85
C ASN A 198 19.61 11.94 -7.44
N CYS A 199 18.87 12.76 -6.69
CA CYS A 199 17.62 13.38 -7.16
C CYS A 199 17.86 14.34 -8.33
N ASN A 200 18.93 15.13 -8.29
CA ASN A 200 19.33 16.00 -9.40
C ASN A 200 19.65 15.17 -10.65
N TYR A 201 20.38 14.07 -10.48
CA TYR A 201 20.69 13.16 -11.58
C TYR A 201 19.42 12.50 -12.15
N ALA A 202 18.46 12.12 -11.31
CA ALA A 202 17.18 11.59 -11.76
C ALA A 202 16.39 12.63 -12.61
N VAL A 203 16.39 13.91 -12.21
CA VAL A 203 15.77 15.00 -12.98
C VAL A 203 16.50 15.25 -14.30
N GLU A 204 17.84 15.22 -14.30
CA GLU A 204 18.67 15.33 -15.51
C GLU A 204 18.32 14.23 -16.52
N LEU A 205 18.29 12.96 -16.08
CA LEU A 205 17.89 11.83 -16.92
C LEU A 205 16.46 11.99 -17.45
N GLY A 206 15.54 12.45 -16.60
CA GLY A 206 14.16 12.71 -16.96
C GLY A 206 14.03 13.74 -18.07
N ARG A 207 14.74 14.86 -17.96
CA ARG A 207 14.68 15.96 -18.93
C ARG A 207 15.44 15.63 -20.21
N ASP A 208 16.68 15.17 -20.09
CA ASP A 208 17.64 15.17 -21.20
C ASP A 208 17.63 13.85 -21.99
N ILE A 209 17.27 12.73 -21.35
CA ILE A 209 17.24 11.41 -22.00
C ILE A 209 15.81 10.90 -22.17
N ALA A 210 15.00 10.96 -21.11
CA ALA A 210 13.62 10.51 -21.16
C ALA A 210 12.66 11.53 -21.80
N LEU A 211 13.13 12.77 -22.03
CA LEU A 211 12.40 13.88 -22.67
C LEU A 211 11.08 14.22 -21.98
N PHE A 212 11.08 14.16 -20.65
CA PHE A 212 9.94 14.54 -19.82
C PHE A 212 9.82 16.07 -19.68
N SER A 213 8.58 16.53 -19.56
CA SER A 213 8.31 17.93 -19.24
C SER A 213 8.46 18.12 -17.73
N LEU A 214 9.65 18.60 -17.32
CA LEU A 214 10.02 18.82 -15.92
C LEU A 214 10.19 20.30 -15.57
N VAL A 215 9.40 21.17 -16.21
CA VAL A 215 9.44 22.62 -15.93
C VAL A 215 9.09 22.86 -14.46
N GLY A 216 10.00 23.49 -13.72
CA GLY A 216 9.84 23.76 -12.29
C GLY A 216 10.05 22.54 -11.37
N ILE A 217 10.46 21.38 -11.90
CA ILE A 217 10.83 20.21 -11.08
C ILE A 217 12.35 20.13 -10.99
N GLY A 218 12.89 20.33 -9.79
CA GLY A 218 14.31 20.15 -9.45
C GLY A 218 14.54 18.97 -8.50
N GLY A 219 15.80 18.55 -8.35
CA GLY A 219 16.14 17.47 -7.43
C GLY A 219 15.84 17.81 -5.97
N GLU A 220 15.87 19.09 -5.60
CA GLU A 220 15.46 19.57 -4.28
C GLU A 220 14.00 19.24 -3.98
N ASN A 221 13.09 19.40 -4.95
CA ASN A 221 11.67 19.09 -4.73
C ASN A 221 11.46 17.61 -4.43
N LEU A 222 12.19 16.72 -5.10
CA LEU A 222 12.13 15.27 -4.87
C LEU A 222 12.77 14.91 -3.53
N ASN A 223 13.94 15.47 -3.23
CA ASN A 223 14.67 15.22 -2.00
C ASN A 223 13.90 15.66 -0.75
N ASN A 224 13.16 16.76 -0.84
CA ASN A 224 12.27 17.27 0.21
C ASN A 224 10.91 16.55 0.28
N GLY A 225 10.64 15.59 -0.61
CA GLY A 225 9.40 14.81 -0.60
C GLY A 225 8.17 15.61 -1.05
N SER A 226 8.34 16.56 -1.97
CA SER A 226 7.21 17.36 -2.45
C SER A 226 6.20 16.50 -3.21
N ALA A 227 4.96 16.43 -2.69
CA ALA A 227 3.92 15.57 -3.24
C ALA A 227 3.60 15.87 -4.71
N MET A 228 3.39 17.15 -5.03
CA MET A 228 3.06 17.61 -6.39
C MET A 228 4.15 17.23 -7.40
N HIS A 229 5.42 17.52 -7.11
CA HIS A 229 6.53 17.28 -8.03
C HIS A 229 6.84 15.79 -8.17
N THR A 230 6.75 15.03 -7.07
CA THR A 230 6.94 13.57 -7.08
C THR A 230 5.84 12.89 -7.91
N LEU A 231 4.57 13.25 -7.69
CA LEU A 231 3.45 12.74 -8.49
C LEU A 231 3.61 13.05 -9.97
N ALA A 232 4.01 14.28 -10.31
CA ALA A 232 4.18 14.69 -11.70
C ALA A 232 5.26 13.88 -12.42
N LEU A 233 6.39 13.60 -11.76
CA LEU A 233 7.46 12.77 -12.31
C LEU A 233 7.03 11.29 -12.44
N VAL A 234 6.47 10.72 -11.37
CA VAL A 234 6.03 9.32 -11.33
C VAL A 234 4.93 9.04 -12.36
N TRP A 235 4.02 10.00 -12.57
CA TRP A 235 3.04 9.94 -13.64
C TRP A 235 3.69 9.85 -15.03
N GLN A 236 4.70 10.68 -15.32
CA GLN A 236 5.39 10.64 -16.61
C GLN A 236 6.17 9.33 -16.81
N LEU A 237 6.81 8.82 -15.76
CA LEU A 237 7.46 7.50 -15.77
C LEU A 237 6.44 6.39 -16.08
N MET A 238 5.31 6.37 -15.40
CA MET A 238 4.24 5.39 -15.62
C MET A 238 3.62 5.50 -17.02
N ARG A 239 3.43 6.74 -17.51
CA ARG A 239 2.94 6.98 -18.87
C ARG A 239 3.92 6.44 -19.91
N ARG A 240 5.23 6.72 -19.77
CA ARG A 240 6.27 6.19 -20.66
C ARG A 240 6.31 4.67 -20.61
N TYR A 241 6.23 4.07 -19.42
CA TYR A 241 6.14 2.62 -19.25
C TYR A 241 4.99 2.02 -20.06
N THR A 242 3.82 2.63 -19.92
CA THR A 242 2.61 2.18 -20.61
C THR A 242 2.82 2.24 -22.12
N VAL A 243 3.33 3.37 -22.64
CA VAL A 243 3.62 3.50 -24.07
C VAL A 243 4.65 2.46 -24.51
N GLN A 244 5.73 2.23 -23.76
CA GLN A 244 6.74 1.23 -24.11
C GLN A 244 6.15 -0.18 -24.19
N VAL A 245 5.35 -0.58 -23.20
CA VAL A 245 4.65 -1.88 -23.20
C VAL A 245 3.73 -2.01 -24.41
N LEU A 246 3.10 -0.91 -24.84
CA LEU A 246 2.20 -0.86 -25.99
C LEU A 246 2.98 -0.82 -27.33
N SER A 247 4.11 -0.11 -27.41
CA SER A 247 4.96 -0.01 -28.60
C SER A 247 5.69 -1.32 -28.91
N ASP A 248 6.12 -2.05 -27.88
CA ASP A 248 6.63 -3.43 -28.03
C ASP A 248 5.55 -4.37 -28.65
N LEU A 249 4.28 -3.96 -28.65
CA LEU A 249 3.14 -4.69 -29.20
C LEU A 249 2.64 -4.13 -30.57
N GLY A 250 3.16 -2.99 -31.05
CA GLY A 250 2.86 -2.42 -32.38
C GLY A 250 2.92 -0.88 -32.48
N ASP A 251 3.05 -0.35 -33.70
CA ASP A 251 3.12 1.10 -33.97
C ASP A 251 1.73 1.77 -33.95
N GLY A 252 1.39 2.47 -32.86
CA GLY A 252 0.34 3.50 -32.79
C GLY A 252 -0.84 3.24 -31.83
N ASP A 253 -1.23 4.24 -31.03
CA ASP A 253 -2.21 4.13 -29.92
C ASP A 253 -3.56 3.47 -30.28
N LYS A 254 -4.21 3.87 -31.38
CA LYS A 254 -5.49 3.27 -31.81
C LYS A 254 -5.33 1.86 -32.39
N VAL A 255 -4.16 1.56 -32.94
CA VAL A 255 -3.84 0.27 -33.52
C VAL A 255 -3.56 -0.73 -32.38
N VAL A 256 -2.91 -0.30 -31.31
CA VAL A 256 -2.59 -1.14 -30.15
C VAL A 256 -3.85 -1.60 -29.40
N ASP A 257 -4.83 -0.73 -29.16
CA ASP A 257 -6.09 -1.12 -28.51
C ASP A 257 -6.78 -2.27 -29.27
N GLN A 258 -6.86 -2.14 -30.60
CA GLN A 258 -7.48 -3.15 -31.45
C GLN A 258 -6.64 -4.44 -31.52
N ILE A 259 -5.31 -4.32 -31.56
CA ILE A 259 -4.39 -5.48 -31.50
C ILE A 259 -4.62 -6.27 -30.22
N ILE A 260 -4.65 -5.60 -29.06
CA ILE A 260 -4.83 -6.27 -27.77
C ILE A 260 -6.22 -6.89 -27.69
N LEU A 261 -7.27 -6.16 -28.09
CA LEU A 261 -8.65 -6.67 -28.08
C LEU A 261 -8.79 -7.92 -28.97
N ASN A 262 -8.24 -7.87 -30.19
CA ASN A 262 -8.22 -8.99 -31.12
C ASN A 262 -7.44 -10.18 -30.54
N TRP A 263 -6.29 -9.92 -29.91
CA TRP A 263 -5.49 -10.95 -29.27
C TRP A 263 -6.23 -11.63 -28.11
N VAL A 264 -6.91 -10.86 -27.25
CA VAL A 264 -7.72 -11.38 -26.13
C VAL A 264 -8.78 -12.34 -26.67
N ASN A 265 -9.61 -11.85 -27.60
CA ASN A 265 -10.73 -12.63 -28.14
C ASN A 265 -10.26 -13.86 -28.93
N THR A 266 -9.17 -13.73 -29.70
CA THR A 266 -8.55 -14.87 -30.42
C THR A 266 -8.03 -15.91 -29.44
N THR A 267 -7.37 -15.49 -28.34
CA THR A 267 -6.81 -16.40 -27.33
C THR A 267 -7.90 -17.15 -26.59
N LEU A 268 -8.95 -16.44 -26.17
CA LEU A 268 -10.13 -17.02 -25.53
C LEU A 268 -10.83 -18.02 -26.47
N SER A 269 -11.03 -17.66 -27.75
CA SER A 269 -11.67 -18.52 -28.75
C SER A 269 -10.85 -19.79 -29.02
N LYS A 270 -9.53 -19.68 -29.21
CA LYS A 270 -8.62 -20.83 -29.43
C LYS A 270 -8.65 -21.84 -28.28
N LYS A 271 -8.88 -21.36 -27.05
CA LYS A 271 -8.99 -22.20 -25.85
C LYS A 271 -10.43 -22.55 -25.47
N ARG A 272 -11.39 -22.29 -26.37
CA ARG A 272 -12.82 -22.60 -26.21
C ARG A 272 -13.40 -22.04 -24.91
N LYS A 273 -13.02 -20.80 -24.58
CA LYS A 273 -13.60 -20.04 -23.47
C LYS A 273 -14.88 -19.33 -23.92
N ASP A 274 -15.88 -19.35 -23.06
CA ASP A 274 -17.19 -18.75 -23.35
C ASP A 274 -17.16 -17.22 -23.28
N SER A 275 -16.23 -16.65 -22.52
CA SER A 275 -16.08 -15.20 -22.38
C SER A 275 -15.49 -14.57 -23.65
N GLN A 276 -16.06 -13.44 -24.08
CA GLN A 276 -15.50 -12.55 -25.09
C GLN A 276 -15.76 -11.10 -24.66
N ILE A 277 -14.93 -10.16 -25.08
CA ILE A 277 -15.12 -8.73 -24.78
C ILE A 277 -15.23 -7.91 -26.06
N SER A 278 -16.18 -6.99 -26.10
CA SER A 278 -16.40 -6.10 -27.26
C SER A 278 -15.50 -4.87 -27.24
N SER A 279 -15.04 -4.45 -26.06
CA SER A 279 -14.12 -3.33 -25.84
C SER A 279 -13.56 -3.36 -24.42
N PHE A 280 -12.58 -2.50 -24.11
CA PHE A 280 -12.10 -2.31 -22.73
C PHE A 280 -13.09 -1.57 -21.80
N LYS A 281 -14.29 -1.25 -22.30
CA LYS A 281 -15.42 -0.69 -21.55
C LYS A 281 -16.54 -1.72 -21.35
N ASP A 282 -16.34 -2.96 -21.77
CA ASP A 282 -17.36 -4.01 -21.71
C ASP A 282 -17.74 -4.33 -20.26
N LYS A 283 -19.04 -4.27 -19.94
CA LYS A 283 -19.55 -4.51 -18.58
C LYS A 283 -19.27 -5.93 -18.09
N LEU A 284 -19.04 -6.90 -18.97
CA LEU A 284 -18.66 -8.25 -18.57
C LEU A 284 -17.35 -8.27 -17.78
N ILE A 285 -16.45 -7.30 -18.02
CA ILE A 285 -15.17 -7.14 -17.32
C ILE A 285 -15.37 -6.91 -15.82
N SER A 286 -16.50 -6.27 -15.42
CA SER A 286 -16.84 -6.08 -14.00
C SER A 286 -16.97 -7.38 -13.20
N THR A 287 -17.23 -8.50 -13.87
CA THR A 287 -17.27 -9.83 -13.23
C THR A 287 -15.90 -10.47 -13.05
N SER A 288 -14.87 -9.91 -13.69
CA SER A 288 -13.52 -10.44 -13.86
C SER A 288 -13.43 -11.82 -14.53
N LEU A 289 -14.55 -12.40 -14.98
CA LEU A 289 -14.57 -13.71 -15.65
C LEU A 289 -13.73 -13.72 -16.94
N PRO A 290 -13.81 -12.71 -17.86
CA PRO A 290 -12.95 -12.69 -19.04
C PRO A 290 -11.46 -12.64 -18.71
N VAL A 291 -11.09 -11.98 -17.61
CA VAL A 291 -9.70 -11.90 -17.14
C VAL A 291 -9.24 -13.26 -16.61
N ILE A 292 -10.06 -13.91 -15.80
CA ILE A 292 -9.75 -15.23 -15.22
C ILE A 292 -9.68 -16.29 -16.32
N ASP A 293 -10.62 -16.30 -17.27
CA ASP A 293 -10.61 -17.19 -18.43
C ASP A 293 -9.38 -17.00 -19.31
N LEU A 294 -8.96 -15.74 -19.51
CA LEU A 294 -7.75 -15.44 -20.26
C LEU A 294 -6.50 -15.91 -19.52
N ILE A 295 -6.43 -15.75 -18.19
CA ILE A 295 -5.32 -16.27 -17.38
C ILE A 295 -5.24 -17.79 -17.49
N ASP A 296 -6.37 -18.50 -17.41
CA ASP A 296 -6.41 -19.95 -17.60
C ASP A 296 -5.98 -20.36 -19.02
N ALA A 297 -6.33 -19.57 -20.04
CA ALA A 297 -5.94 -19.81 -21.41
C ALA A 297 -4.41 -19.73 -21.63
N ILE A 298 -3.73 -18.76 -21.00
CA ILE A 298 -2.28 -18.52 -21.17
C ILE A 298 -1.42 -19.29 -20.15
N ALA A 299 -1.99 -19.62 -18.99
CA ALA A 299 -1.36 -20.38 -17.91
C ALA A 299 -2.32 -21.47 -17.38
N PRO A 300 -2.53 -22.57 -18.13
CA PRO A 300 -3.42 -23.65 -17.72
C PRO A 300 -3.03 -24.22 -16.35
N GLY A 301 -4.02 -24.45 -15.50
CA GLY A 301 -3.81 -24.96 -14.13
C GLY A 301 -3.44 -23.89 -13.09
N ALA A 302 -3.28 -22.63 -13.49
CA ALA A 302 -3.08 -21.53 -12.53
C ALA A 302 -4.37 -21.19 -11.76
N VAL A 303 -5.54 -21.43 -12.39
CA VAL A 303 -6.86 -21.05 -11.86
C VAL A 303 -7.46 -22.20 -11.04
N LYS A 304 -7.87 -21.86 -9.82
CA LYS A 304 -8.66 -22.70 -8.92
C LYS A 304 -10.12 -22.27 -9.02
N TRP A 305 -10.91 -23.02 -9.80
CA TRP A 305 -12.28 -22.65 -10.17
C TRP A 305 -13.27 -22.65 -9.00
N ASP A 306 -12.96 -23.37 -7.92
CA ASP A 306 -13.68 -23.33 -6.64
C ASP A 306 -13.65 -21.96 -5.97
N MET A 307 -12.62 -21.14 -6.26
CA MET A 307 -12.52 -19.77 -5.76
C MET A 307 -13.29 -18.76 -6.62
N VAL A 308 -13.74 -19.15 -7.82
CA VAL A 308 -14.37 -18.24 -8.78
C VAL A 308 -15.88 -18.22 -8.58
N LYS A 309 -16.42 -17.05 -8.28
CA LYS A 309 -17.87 -16.84 -8.16
C LYS A 309 -18.47 -16.73 -9.56
N ARG A 310 -19.48 -17.55 -9.84
CA ARG A 310 -20.20 -17.57 -11.14
C ARG A 310 -21.53 -16.83 -11.01
N VAL A 311 -22.09 -16.46 -12.16
CA VAL A 311 -23.41 -15.84 -12.24
C VAL A 311 -24.46 -16.74 -11.60
N ASP A 312 -25.37 -16.12 -10.86
CA ASP A 312 -26.51 -16.81 -10.28
C ASP A 312 -27.46 -17.31 -11.38
N LYS A 313 -28.53 -18.01 -10.98
CA LYS A 313 -29.57 -18.51 -11.90
C LYS A 313 -30.28 -17.41 -12.70
N ARG A 314 -30.11 -16.14 -12.31
CA ARG A 314 -30.68 -14.95 -12.96
C ARG A 314 -29.65 -14.22 -13.83
N GLY A 315 -28.46 -14.79 -14.00
CA GLY A 315 -27.39 -14.23 -14.82
C GLY A 315 -26.66 -13.05 -14.19
N ARG A 316 -26.71 -12.87 -12.85
CA ARG A 316 -26.09 -11.73 -12.16
C ARG A 316 -25.06 -12.19 -11.13
N LEU A 317 -23.98 -11.41 -10.98
CA LEU A 317 -23.08 -11.43 -9.83
C LEU A 317 -23.40 -10.24 -8.93
N ASN A 318 -23.45 -10.44 -7.61
CA ASN A 318 -23.50 -9.32 -6.67
C ASN A 318 -22.13 -8.62 -6.59
N ASP A 319 -22.09 -7.41 -6.04
CA ASP A 319 -20.87 -6.58 -6.06
C ASP A 319 -19.75 -7.15 -5.16
N ALA A 320 -20.10 -7.84 -4.08
CA ALA A 320 -19.13 -8.52 -3.23
C ALA A 320 -18.43 -9.67 -3.99
N ASP A 321 -19.17 -10.44 -4.77
CA ASP A 321 -18.64 -11.52 -5.61
C ASP A 321 -17.80 -10.98 -6.76
N LYS A 322 -18.20 -9.86 -7.39
CA LYS A 322 -17.38 -9.17 -8.41
C LYS A 322 -16.04 -8.75 -7.82
N LEU A 323 -16.07 -8.13 -6.64
CA LEU A 323 -14.85 -7.69 -5.95
C LEU A 323 -13.96 -8.89 -5.55
N ASN A 324 -14.55 -9.99 -5.10
CA ASN A 324 -13.81 -11.22 -4.78
C ASN A 324 -13.14 -11.82 -6.03
N ASN A 325 -13.85 -11.89 -7.15
CA ASN A 325 -13.29 -12.33 -8.43
C ASN A 325 -12.18 -11.40 -8.91
N ALA A 326 -12.35 -10.07 -8.78
CA ALA A 326 -11.34 -9.09 -9.18
C ALA A 326 -10.06 -9.21 -8.34
N LYS A 327 -10.19 -9.35 -7.00
CA LYS A 327 -9.07 -9.63 -6.10
C LYS A 327 -8.33 -10.90 -6.50
N TYR A 328 -9.07 -11.94 -6.85
CA TYR A 328 -8.52 -13.21 -7.28
C TYR A 328 -7.80 -13.10 -8.63
N ALA A 329 -8.42 -12.46 -9.62
CA ALA A 329 -7.86 -12.24 -10.95
C ALA A 329 -6.53 -11.46 -10.91
N VAL A 330 -6.48 -10.36 -10.16
CA VAL A 330 -5.25 -9.56 -9.97
C VAL A 330 -4.16 -10.39 -9.29
N SER A 331 -4.52 -11.17 -8.27
CA SER A 331 -3.58 -12.05 -7.57
C SER A 331 -3.02 -13.15 -8.47
N LEU A 332 -3.87 -13.75 -9.30
CA LEU A 332 -3.49 -14.75 -10.29
C LEU A 332 -2.55 -14.18 -11.35
N ALA A 333 -2.88 -13.01 -11.90
CA ALA A 333 -2.05 -12.34 -12.90
C ALA A 333 -0.63 -12.08 -12.35
N ARG A 334 -0.52 -11.61 -11.10
CA ARG A 334 0.78 -11.42 -10.45
C ARG A 334 1.49 -12.75 -10.18
N LYS A 335 0.77 -13.79 -9.74
CA LYS A 335 1.31 -15.12 -9.46
C LYS A 335 1.93 -15.77 -10.71
N ILE A 336 1.33 -15.59 -11.89
CA ILE A 336 1.91 -16.11 -13.14
C ILE A 336 3.09 -15.29 -13.63
N GLY A 337 3.37 -14.12 -13.03
CA GLY A 337 4.48 -13.24 -13.37
C GLY A 337 4.11 -12.07 -14.29
N ALA A 338 2.81 -11.83 -14.54
CA ALA A 338 2.37 -10.62 -15.24
C ALA A 338 2.51 -9.41 -14.31
N ARG A 339 3.08 -8.32 -14.83
CA ARG A 339 3.39 -7.09 -14.08
C ARG A 339 2.15 -6.18 -13.92
N VAL A 340 1.08 -6.74 -13.38
CA VAL A 340 -0.21 -6.05 -13.24
C VAL A 340 -0.25 -5.19 -11.98
N TYR A 341 -0.58 -3.92 -12.17
CA TYR A 341 -0.73 -2.93 -11.11
C TYR A 341 -2.15 -2.39 -10.94
N ALA A 342 -3.09 -2.83 -11.79
CA ALA A 342 -4.51 -2.54 -11.61
C ALA A 342 -5.03 -3.01 -10.26
N LEU A 343 -5.94 -2.23 -9.69
CA LEU A 343 -6.65 -2.57 -8.47
C LEU A 343 -7.86 -3.44 -8.79
N PRO A 344 -8.35 -4.25 -7.83
CA PRO A 344 -9.61 -4.96 -7.98
C PRO A 344 -10.77 -4.02 -8.34
N ASP A 345 -10.82 -2.84 -7.71
CA ASP A 345 -11.85 -1.83 -7.94
C ASP A 345 -11.83 -1.32 -9.39
N ASP A 346 -10.65 -1.21 -10.03
CA ASP A 346 -10.53 -0.82 -11.44
C ASP A 346 -11.22 -1.81 -12.39
N LEU A 347 -11.25 -3.10 -12.04
CA LEU A 347 -11.97 -4.11 -12.82
C LEU A 347 -13.47 -4.02 -12.57
N VAL A 348 -13.88 -3.90 -11.30
CA VAL A 348 -15.30 -3.82 -10.91
C VAL A 348 -15.97 -2.58 -11.54
N GLU A 349 -15.29 -1.44 -11.52
CA GLU A 349 -15.76 -0.17 -12.11
C GLU A 349 -15.52 -0.08 -13.63
N VAL A 350 -14.77 -1.02 -14.21
CA VAL A 350 -14.38 -1.05 -15.62
C VAL A 350 -13.65 0.24 -16.03
N ASN A 351 -12.59 0.58 -15.29
CA ASN A 351 -11.72 1.70 -15.61
C ASN A 351 -10.93 1.40 -16.91
N PRO A 352 -11.24 2.05 -18.04
CA PRO A 352 -10.79 1.57 -19.35
C PRO A 352 -9.27 1.56 -19.51
N LYS A 353 -8.57 2.52 -18.89
CA LYS A 353 -7.11 2.62 -18.93
C LYS A 353 -6.44 1.50 -18.13
N MET A 354 -6.98 1.19 -16.96
CA MET A 354 -6.45 0.14 -16.08
C MET A 354 -6.77 -1.25 -16.62
N VAL A 355 -7.96 -1.41 -17.23
CA VAL A 355 -8.36 -2.62 -17.94
C VAL A 355 -7.44 -2.89 -19.15
N LEU A 356 -7.23 -1.89 -20.01
CA LEU A 356 -6.32 -2.00 -21.17
C LEU A 356 -4.93 -2.45 -20.73
N THR A 357 -4.35 -1.78 -19.74
CA THR A 357 -2.99 -2.07 -19.25
C THR A 357 -2.90 -3.45 -18.60
N LEU A 358 -3.95 -3.91 -17.92
CA LEU A 358 -4.02 -5.28 -17.40
C LEU A 358 -3.97 -6.31 -18.54
N PHE A 359 -4.77 -6.14 -19.58
CA PHE A 359 -4.75 -7.05 -20.74
C PHE A 359 -3.43 -6.99 -21.51
N ALA A 360 -2.85 -5.81 -21.67
CA ALA A 360 -1.52 -5.64 -22.27
C ALA A 360 -0.44 -6.39 -21.48
N CYS A 361 -0.47 -6.33 -20.14
CA CYS A 361 0.47 -7.06 -19.29
C CYS A 361 0.32 -8.58 -19.44
N LEU A 362 -0.91 -9.09 -19.55
CA LEU A 362 -1.19 -10.52 -19.79
C LEU A 362 -0.70 -10.96 -21.18
N MET A 363 -0.91 -10.13 -22.20
CA MET A 363 -0.38 -10.35 -23.55
C MET A 363 1.14 -10.40 -23.55
N GLY A 364 1.80 -9.41 -22.93
CA GLY A 364 3.25 -9.35 -22.81
C GLY A 364 3.84 -10.56 -22.08
N TYR A 365 3.16 -11.06 -21.03
CA TYR A 365 3.53 -12.32 -20.39
C TYR A 365 3.42 -13.51 -21.36
N SER A 366 2.30 -13.64 -22.06
CA SER A 366 2.06 -14.75 -22.98
C SER A 366 3.06 -14.79 -24.13
N LEU A 367 3.41 -13.64 -24.70
CA LEU A 367 4.35 -13.56 -25.84
C LEU A 367 5.78 -13.91 -25.43
N LYS A 368 6.23 -13.46 -24.24
CA LYS A 368 7.55 -13.80 -23.69
C LYS A 368 7.71 -15.28 -23.37
N LYS A 369 6.61 -15.97 -23.05
CA LYS A 369 6.61 -17.43 -22.83
C LYS A 369 6.81 -18.21 -24.13
N THR A 370 6.33 -17.71 -25.26
CA THR A 370 6.48 -18.36 -26.58
C THR A 370 7.88 -18.19 -27.17
N THR A 371 8.63 -17.17 -26.72
CA THR A 371 10.01 -16.89 -27.18
C THR A 371 11.09 -17.58 -26.35
N ARG A 372 10.70 -18.31 -25.30
CA ARG A 372 11.57 -19.23 -24.54
C ARG A 372 11.19 -20.66 -24.88
#